data_AF-A0AAW8Q9U1-F1
#
_entry.id   AF-A0AAW8Q9U1-F1
#
_cell.length_a   1.000
_cell.length_b   1.000
_cell.length_c   1.000
_cell.angle_alpha   90.00
_cell.angle_beta   90.00
_cell.angle_gamma   90.00
#
_symmetry.space_group_name_H-M   'P 1'
#
loop_
_entity.id
_entity.type
_entity.pdbx_description
1 polymer ?
#
loop_
_entity_poly.entity_id
_entity_poly.type
_entity_poly.pdbx_seq_one_letter_code
_entity_poly.pdbx_strand_id
1 'polypeptide(L)'
;SYDPVTGTLTPTTPLADGSHQLTYTLTDAAGNESAQSPALTVTVDTLAPAPVITIDPVTNAITIDFGEAVNAVDGSPLTADALEGLLDIANGTLTDLIDNGDGSFSGTLVPAADFEGDVVVNVPAGIVTDVVGNANLTATESFTVDTLAPAFDFTVTINADGTATIAGSTEPGATVEILDPAGNPVAVTVAP
;
A
#
# COMPACT_ATOMS: atom_id res chain seq x y z
N SER A 1 14.61 36.80 14.25
CA SER A 1 14.60 37.52 15.53
C SER A 1 15.44 36.77 16.55
N TYR A 2 15.94 37.48 17.57
CA TYR A 2 16.57 36.89 18.74
C TYR A 2 15.72 37.20 19.97
N ASP A 3 15.39 36.18 20.74
CA ASP A 3 14.78 36.32 22.07
C ASP A 3 15.87 36.18 23.14
N PRO A 4 16.22 37.27 23.86
CA PRO A 4 17.27 37.23 24.88
C PRO A 4 16.82 36.54 26.19
N VAL A 5 15.53 36.34 26.42
CA VAL A 5 15.00 35.67 27.62
C VAL A 5 15.16 34.16 27.48
N THR A 6 14.86 33.62 26.30
CA THR A 6 14.97 32.18 26.02
C THR A 6 16.27 31.81 25.28
N GLY A 7 17.03 32.79 24.81
CA GLY A 7 18.22 32.58 24.00
C GLY A 7 17.93 32.04 22.59
N THR A 8 16.70 32.23 22.08
CA THR A 8 16.26 31.61 20.83
C THR A 8 16.55 32.50 19.63
N LEU A 9 17.18 31.93 18.60
CA LEU A 9 17.35 32.54 17.28
C LEU A 9 16.33 31.95 16.31
N THR A 10 15.52 32.79 15.67
CA THR A 10 14.54 32.37 14.66
C THR A 10 14.81 33.10 13.35
N PRO A 11 15.16 32.39 12.27
CA PRO A 11 15.23 33.00 10.94
C PRO A 11 13.88 33.66 10.58
N THR A 12 13.91 34.89 10.07
CA THR A 12 12.69 35.58 9.61
C THR A 12 12.29 35.17 8.19
N THR A 13 13.23 34.57 7.47
CA THR A 13 13.01 33.94 6.16
C THR A 13 13.16 32.43 6.39
N PRO A 14 12.22 31.60 5.92
CA PRO A 14 12.38 30.15 5.94
C PRO A 14 13.72 29.75 5.30
N LEU A 15 14.42 28.83 5.94
CA LEU A 15 15.59 28.21 5.34
C LEU A 15 15.08 27.23 4.28
N ALA A 16 15.66 27.29 3.08
CA ALA A 16 15.40 26.29 2.05
C ALA A 16 15.95 24.93 2.49
N ASP A 17 15.42 23.83 1.95
CA ASP A 17 15.99 22.51 2.21
C ASP A 17 17.46 22.43 1.77
N GLY A 18 18.21 21.60 2.47
CA GLY A 18 19.64 21.36 2.26
C GLY A 18 20.52 21.74 3.44
N SER A 19 21.83 21.68 3.20
CA SER A 19 22.84 21.95 4.22
C SER A 19 23.11 23.44 4.37
N HIS A 20 23.03 23.92 5.61
CA HIS A 20 23.36 25.28 6.03
C HIS A 20 24.52 25.26 7.00
N GLN A 21 25.30 26.34 7.02
CA GLN A 21 26.37 26.54 7.99
C GLN A 21 26.05 27.72 8.89
N LEU A 22 25.88 27.45 10.17
CA LEU A 22 25.67 28.47 11.19
C LEU A 22 27.01 28.83 11.85
N THR A 23 27.32 30.12 11.93
CA THR A 23 28.43 30.65 12.72
C THR A 23 27.93 31.83 13.53
N TYR A 24 28.60 32.14 14.65
CA TYR A 24 28.24 33.27 15.48
C TYR A 24 29.48 33.99 16.04
N THR A 25 29.32 35.27 16.32
CA THR A 25 30.21 36.10 17.15
C THR A 25 29.42 36.64 18.33
N LEU A 26 30.12 37.04 19.39
CA LEU A 26 29.54 37.69 20.55
C LEU A 26 30.15 39.07 20.71
N THR A 27 29.35 40.06 21.08
CA THR A 27 29.82 41.42 21.39
C THR A 27 29.54 41.71 22.86
N ASP A 28 30.55 42.15 23.62
CA ASP A 28 30.36 42.55 25.02
C ASP A 28 29.69 43.93 25.15
N ALA A 29 29.34 44.34 26.37
CA ALA A 29 28.68 45.62 26.63
C ALA A 29 29.56 46.85 26.32
N ALA A 30 30.88 46.67 26.23
CA ALA A 30 31.83 47.72 25.84
C ALA A 30 32.05 47.77 24.31
N GLY A 31 31.48 46.84 23.55
CA GLY A 31 31.57 46.77 22.09
C GLY A 31 32.72 45.90 21.57
N ASN A 32 33.38 45.08 22.41
CA ASN A 32 34.41 44.16 21.94
C ASN A 32 33.78 42.90 21.35
N GLU A 33 34.07 42.60 20.08
CA GLU A 33 33.61 41.40 19.39
C GLU A 33 34.58 40.22 19.59
N SER A 34 34.04 39.01 19.74
CA SER A 34 34.82 37.76 19.80
C SER A 34 35.37 37.35 18.44
N ALA A 35 36.20 36.29 18.41
CA ALA A 35 36.43 35.55 17.18
C ALA A 35 35.15 34.83 16.72
N GLN A 36 35.04 34.55 15.42
CA GLN A 36 33.95 33.76 14.84
C GLN A 36 34.01 32.31 15.33
N SER A 37 32.86 31.73 15.67
CA SER A 37 32.76 30.32 16.04
C SER A 37 33.13 29.40 14.87
N PRO A 38 33.51 28.13 15.15
CA PRO A 38 33.43 27.08 14.15
C PRO A 38 32.03 26.98 13.54
N ALA A 39 31.94 26.50 12.30
CA ALA A 39 30.66 26.28 11.63
C ALA A 39 29.92 25.08 12.24
N LEU A 40 28.64 25.29 12.57
CA LEU A 40 27.70 24.23 12.88
C LEU A 40 26.90 23.92 11.61
N THR A 41 27.01 22.68 11.12
CA THR A 41 26.20 22.22 10.00
C THR A 41 24.78 21.91 10.47
N VAL A 42 23.80 22.48 9.79
CA VAL A 42 22.38 22.24 9.99
C VAL A 42 21.79 21.78 8.67
N THR A 43 21.16 20.61 8.64
CA THR A 43 20.39 20.18 7.48
C THR A 43 18.94 20.55 7.72
N VAL A 44 18.34 21.25 6.77
CA VAL A 44 16.91 21.51 6.73
C VAL A 44 16.32 20.53 5.74
N ASP A 45 15.30 19.81 6.18
CA ASP A 45 14.53 18.92 5.32
C ASP A 45 13.06 19.05 5.72
N THR A 46 12.27 19.56 4.80
CA THR A 46 10.83 19.76 4.99
C THR A 46 9.98 18.90 4.06
N LEU A 47 10.61 18.03 3.27
CA LEU A 47 9.91 17.17 2.33
C LEU A 47 9.51 15.87 3.02
N ALA A 48 8.23 15.54 2.91
CA ALA A 48 7.72 14.24 3.33
C ALA A 48 7.95 13.21 2.22
N PRO A 49 8.26 11.95 2.58
CA PRO A 49 8.22 10.84 1.62
C PRO A 49 6.84 10.75 0.97
N ALA A 50 6.81 10.62 -0.36
CA ALA A 50 5.59 10.57 -1.15
C ALA A 50 5.45 9.18 -1.79
N PRO A 51 4.74 8.24 -1.14
CA PRO A 51 4.66 6.88 -1.64
C PRO A 51 4.00 6.80 -3.02
N VAL A 52 4.53 5.93 -3.87
CA VAL A 52 3.94 5.52 -5.15
C VAL A 52 3.69 4.03 -5.07
N ILE A 53 2.46 3.62 -5.37
CA ILE A 53 2.06 2.21 -5.41
C ILE A 53 2.00 1.79 -6.88
N THR A 54 2.63 0.66 -7.21
CA THR A 54 2.53 0.03 -8.53
C THR A 54 2.04 -1.41 -8.35
N ILE A 55 1.01 -1.81 -9.11
CA ILE A 55 0.45 -3.16 -9.07
C ILE A 55 0.52 -3.77 -10.48
N ASP A 56 1.04 -4.99 -10.58
CA ASP A 56 0.84 -5.85 -11.75
C ASP A 56 -0.39 -6.74 -11.53
N PRO A 57 -1.52 -6.47 -12.20
CA PRO A 57 -2.76 -7.21 -11.96
C PRO A 57 -2.74 -8.65 -12.51
N VAL A 58 -1.71 -9.04 -13.27
CA VAL A 58 -1.58 -10.41 -13.80
C VAL A 58 -0.88 -11.30 -12.78
N THR A 59 0.14 -10.77 -12.11
CA THR A 59 0.94 -11.52 -11.12
C THR A 59 0.57 -11.18 -9.68
N ASN A 60 -0.27 -10.16 -9.47
CA ASN A 60 -0.57 -9.53 -8.18
C ASN A 60 0.68 -8.97 -7.47
N ALA A 61 1.80 -8.79 -8.20
CA ALA A 61 2.98 -8.17 -7.64
C ALA A 61 2.70 -6.70 -7.32
N ILE A 62 3.12 -6.26 -6.14
CA ILE A 62 3.01 -4.87 -5.70
C ILE A 62 4.38 -4.33 -5.34
N THR A 63 4.62 -3.07 -5.71
CA THR A 63 5.72 -2.25 -5.19
C THR A 63 5.15 -1.00 -4.53
N ILE A 64 5.62 -0.69 -3.33
CA ILE A 64 5.39 0.58 -2.62
C ILE A 64 6.74 1.28 -2.52
N ASP A 65 6.91 2.39 -3.22
CA ASP A 65 8.15 3.17 -3.24
C ASP A 65 7.92 4.52 -2.57
N PHE A 66 8.58 4.77 -1.43
CA PHE A 66 8.50 6.05 -0.72
C PHE A 66 9.34 7.16 -1.37
N GLY A 67 10.16 6.83 -2.38
CA GLY A 67 11.05 7.75 -3.09
C GLY A 67 12.38 8.02 -2.38
N GLU A 68 12.49 7.57 -1.11
CA GLU A 68 13.65 7.70 -0.25
C GLU A 68 13.59 6.67 0.89
N ALA A 69 14.71 6.49 1.58
CA ALA A 69 14.76 5.60 2.74
C ALA A 69 13.87 6.11 3.89
N VAL A 70 13.06 5.21 4.44
CA VAL A 70 12.13 5.48 5.52
C VAL A 70 12.40 4.62 6.77
N ASN A 71 11.93 5.11 7.91
CA ASN A 71 12.01 4.50 9.22
C ASN A 71 10.61 4.36 9.82
N ALA A 72 10.49 3.56 10.88
CA ALA A 72 9.30 3.58 11.72
C ALA A 72 9.16 4.95 12.42
N VAL A 73 7.94 5.29 12.84
CA VAL A 73 7.62 6.59 13.46
C VAL A 73 8.44 6.87 14.74
N ASP A 74 8.92 5.83 15.42
CA ASP A 74 9.80 5.96 16.58
C ASP A 74 11.30 6.15 16.22
N GLY A 75 11.62 6.24 14.93
CA GLY A 75 12.95 6.39 14.37
C GLY A 75 13.75 5.09 14.26
N SER A 76 13.17 3.94 14.62
CA SER A 76 13.81 2.63 14.42
C SER A 76 13.75 2.21 12.94
N PRO A 77 14.64 1.30 12.48
CA PRO A 77 14.58 0.77 11.12
C PRO A 77 13.20 0.14 10.85
N LEU A 78 12.58 0.53 9.74
CA LEU A 78 11.32 -0.05 9.31
C LEU A 78 11.58 -1.47 8.77
N THR A 79 10.80 -2.46 9.24
CA THR A 79 10.82 -3.82 8.68
C THR A 79 9.63 -4.01 7.75
N ALA A 80 9.74 -4.96 6.80
CA ALA A 80 8.62 -5.31 5.92
C ALA A 80 7.37 -5.75 6.72
N ASP A 81 7.53 -6.60 7.73
CA ASP A 81 6.43 -7.04 8.62
C ASP A 81 5.76 -5.87 9.36
N ALA A 82 6.56 -4.89 9.82
CA ALA A 82 6.03 -3.68 10.45
C ALA A 82 5.25 -2.81 9.46
N LEU A 83 5.75 -2.63 8.24
CA LEU A 83 5.02 -1.89 7.20
C LEU A 83 3.72 -2.60 6.82
N GLU A 84 3.76 -3.93 6.61
CA GLU A 84 2.59 -4.74 6.25
C GLU A 84 1.44 -4.52 7.25
N GLY A 85 1.74 -4.50 8.56
CA GLY A 85 0.75 -4.26 9.60
C GLY A 85 0.19 -2.83 9.68
N LEU A 86 0.78 -1.87 8.95
CA LEU A 86 0.36 -0.46 8.91
C LEU A 86 -0.42 -0.10 7.64
N LEU A 87 -0.40 -0.95 6.62
CA LEU A 87 -1.16 -0.76 5.39
C LEU A 87 -2.64 -1.07 5.62
N ASP A 88 -3.50 -0.38 4.86
CA ASP A 88 -4.94 -0.66 4.82
C ASP A 88 -5.26 -1.31 3.47
N ILE A 89 -5.65 -2.58 3.48
CA ILE A 89 -5.92 -3.37 2.29
C ILE A 89 -7.36 -3.88 2.36
N ALA A 90 -8.20 -3.38 1.45
CA ALA A 90 -9.57 -3.83 1.31
C ALA A 90 -9.69 -4.97 0.30
N ASN A 91 -10.54 -5.96 0.61
CA ASN A 91 -10.85 -7.11 -0.25
C ASN A 91 -9.63 -7.98 -0.60
N GLY A 92 -8.63 -8.02 0.26
CA GLY A 92 -7.45 -8.86 0.10
C GLY A 92 -6.50 -8.74 1.28
N THR A 93 -5.36 -9.39 1.16
CA THR A 93 -4.21 -9.27 2.06
C THR A 93 -2.94 -9.05 1.24
N LEU A 94 -1.83 -8.77 1.91
CA LEU A 94 -0.48 -8.74 1.34
C LEU A 94 0.31 -9.88 1.95
N THR A 95 1.19 -10.52 1.18
CA THR A 95 2.14 -11.51 1.67
C THR A 95 3.50 -11.29 1.05
N ASP A 96 4.51 -11.92 1.64
CA ASP A 96 5.89 -11.95 1.11
C ASP A 96 6.46 -10.54 0.86
N LEU A 97 6.12 -9.58 1.73
CA LEU A 97 6.67 -8.23 1.63
C LEU A 97 8.17 -8.25 1.94
N ILE A 98 8.95 -7.62 1.08
CA ILE A 98 10.40 -7.53 1.13
C ILE A 98 10.78 -6.05 1.15
N ASP A 99 11.66 -5.68 2.08
CA ASP A 99 12.36 -4.40 2.07
C ASP A 99 13.54 -4.48 1.09
N ASN A 100 13.55 -3.64 0.06
CA ASN A 100 14.62 -3.59 -0.94
C ASN A 100 15.83 -2.75 -0.49
N GLY A 101 15.72 -2.08 0.67
CA GLY A 101 16.80 -1.32 1.32
C GLY A 101 17.01 0.09 0.78
N ASP A 102 16.17 0.54 -0.15
CA ASP A 102 16.23 1.88 -0.77
C ASP A 102 14.98 2.73 -0.48
N GLY A 103 14.10 2.28 0.41
CA GLY A 103 12.80 2.89 0.65
C GLY A 103 11.67 2.30 -0.19
N SER A 104 11.96 1.32 -1.04
CA SER A 104 10.94 0.54 -1.74
C SER A 104 10.70 -0.82 -1.10
N PHE A 105 9.44 -1.26 -1.14
CA PHE A 105 8.98 -2.54 -0.63
C PHE A 105 8.24 -3.29 -1.73
N SER A 106 8.56 -4.57 -1.91
CA SER A 106 7.91 -5.42 -2.92
C SER A 106 7.26 -6.64 -2.29
N GLY A 107 6.04 -6.98 -2.69
CA GLY A 107 5.31 -8.14 -2.16
C GLY A 107 4.28 -8.67 -3.15
N THR A 108 3.40 -9.54 -2.67
CA THR A 108 2.31 -10.13 -3.48
C THR A 108 0.97 -9.89 -2.82
N LEU A 109 0.03 -9.30 -3.54
CA LEU A 109 -1.36 -9.19 -3.09
C LEU A 109 -2.06 -10.54 -3.22
N VAL A 110 -2.85 -10.88 -2.22
CA VAL A 110 -3.71 -12.05 -2.18
C VAL A 110 -5.15 -11.55 -2.12
N PRO A 111 -5.86 -11.47 -3.26
CA PRO A 111 -7.26 -11.06 -3.27
C PRO A 111 -8.13 -12.00 -2.41
N ALA A 112 -9.22 -11.47 -1.87
CA ALA A 112 -10.19 -12.29 -1.15
C ALA A 112 -10.73 -13.41 -2.06
N ALA A 113 -10.99 -14.57 -1.47
CA ALA A 113 -11.67 -15.66 -2.17
C ALA A 113 -13.15 -15.33 -2.39
N ASP A 114 -13.74 -15.92 -3.43
CA ASP A 114 -15.17 -15.77 -3.77
C ASP A 114 -15.60 -14.30 -3.92
N PHE A 115 -14.73 -13.47 -4.51
CA PHE A 115 -14.92 -12.04 -4.62
C PHE A 115 -14.73 -11.56 -6.06
N GLU A 116 -15.64 -10.69 -6.50
CA GLU A 116 -15.52 -9.93 -7.73
C GLU A 116 -15.58 -8.43 -7.39
N GLY A 117 -14.59 -7.66 -7.83
CA GLY A 117 -14.52 -6.23 -7.58
C GLY A 117 -13.09 -5.72 -7.36
N ASP A 118 -12.98 -4.55 -6.74
CA ASP A 118 -11.69 -3.89 -6.53
C ASP A 118 -10.99 -4.38 -5.26
N VAL A 119 -9.72 -4.76 -5.41
CA VAL A 119 -8.75 -4.78 -4.30
C VAL A 119 -8.16 -3.39 -4.20
N VAL A 120 -8.23 -2.78 -3.01
CA VAL A 120 -7.73 -1.42 -2.77
C VAL A 120 -6.60 -1.48 -1.76
N VAL A 121 -5.45 -0.91 -2.13
CA VAL A 121 -4.30 -0.75 -1.25
C VAL A 121 -4.15 0.71 -0.90
N ASN A 122 -4.11 1.00 0.39
CA ASN A 122 -3.92 2.33 0.92
C ASN A 122 -2.70 2.36 1.84
N VAL A 123 -1.83 3.35 1.60
CA VAL A 123 -0.74 3.77 2.48
C VAL A 123 -1.26 5.01 3.23
N PRO A 124 -1.65 4.90 4.52
CA PRO A 124 -2.07 6.07 5.27
C PRO A 124 -0.92 7.07 5.46
N ALA A 125 -1.26 8.34 5.66
CA ALA A 125 -0.27 9.36 5.97
C ALA A 125 0.33 9.15 7.37
N GLY A 126 1.64 9.37 7.49
CA GLY A 126 2.39 9.35 8.74
C GLY A 126 2.53 8.00 9.44
N ILE A 127 2.46 6.90 8.69
CA ILE A 127 2.77 5.55 9.19
C ILE A 127 4.27 5.28 9.25
N VAL A 128 5.07 6.05 8.49
CA VAL A 128 6.54 6.00 8.45
C VAL A 128 7.10 7.43 8.37
N THR A 129 8.39 7.58 8.65
CA THR A 129 9.09 8.86 8.51
C THR A 129 10.36 8.73 7.67
N ASP A 130 10.84 9.81 7.09
CA ASP A 130 12.20 9.87 6.56
C ASP A 130 13.27 9.80 7.69
N VAL A 131 14.53 10.03 7.34
CA VAL A 131 15.66 10.06 8.29
C VAL A 131 15.67 11.32 9.19
N VAL A 132 14.96 12.37 8.82
CA VAL A 132 14.89 13.66 9.55
C VAL A 132 13.60 13.76 10.38
N GLY A 133 12.68 12.81 10.23
CA GLY A 133 11.43 12.68 10.97
C GLY A 133 10.20 13.23 10.24
N ASN A 134 10.28 13.61 8.96
CA ASN A 134 9.09 14.02 8.21
C ASN A 134 8.23 12.80 7.91
N ALA A 135 6.94 12.89 8.25
CA ALA A 135 6.00 11.79 8.11
C ALA A 135 5.50 11.65 6.66
N ASN A 136 5.36 10.42 6.15
CA ASN A 136 4.95 10.17 4.76
C ASN A 136 3.58 10.75 4.40
N LEU A 137 3.39 11.07 3.12
CA LEU A 137 2.09 11.36 2.54
C LEU A 137 1.30 10.07 2.28
N THR A 138 0.01 10.21 1.96
CA THR A 138 -0.85 9.06 1.62
C THR A 138 -0.73 8.68 0.15
N ALA A 139 -0.94 7.40 -0.16
CA ALA A 139 -1.13 6.90 -1.51
C ALA A 139 -2.21 5.81 -1.53
N THR A 140 -2.95 5.71 -2.64
CA THR A 140 -3.97 4.69 -2.84
C THR A 140 -3.92 4.19 -4.27
N GLU A 141 -4.01 2.88 -4.46
CA GLU A 141 -4.08 2.24 -5.77
C GLU A 141 -5.05 1.05 -5.71
N SER A 142 -5.64 0.69 -6.84
CA SER A 142 -6.62 -0.40 -6.89
C SER A 142 -6.61 -1.14 -8.20
N PHE A 143 -6.98 -2.41 -8.18
CA PHE A 143 -7.21 -3.20 -9.39
C PHE A 143 -8.40 -4.14 -9.20
N THR A 144 -9.06 -4.47 -10.30
CA THR A 144 -10.20 -5.39 -10.31
C THR A 144 -9.72 -6.84 -10.33
N VAL A 145 -10.37 -7.68 -9.55
CA VAL A 145 -10.20 -9.13 -9.54
C VAL A 145 -11.53 -9.82 -9.74
N ASP A 146 -11.46 -11.05 -10.24
CA ASP A 146 -12.59 -11.97 -10.25
C ASP A 146 -12.08 -13.33 -9.76
N THR A 147 -12.30 -13.59 -8.48
CA THR A 147 -12.07 -14.88 -7.83
C THR A 147 -13.40 -15.58 -7.54
N LEU A 148 -14.52 -15.00 -7.95
CA LEU A 148 -15.85 -15.53 -7.69
C LEU A 148 -16.06 -16.78 -8.54
N ALA A 149 -16.25 -17.91 -7.88
CA ALA A 149 -16.57 -19.14 -8.59
C ALA A 149 -17.93 -19.00 -9.28
N PRO A 150 -18.07 -19.51 -10.53
CA PRO A 150 -19.34 -19.54 -11.23
C PRO A 150 -20.45 -20.15 -10.38
N ALA A 151 -21.58 -19.47 -10.28
CA ALA A 151 -22.75 -20.01 -9.59
C ALA A 151 -23.54 -20.95 -10.49
N PHE A 152 -23.96 -22.09 -9.95
CA PHE A 152 -24.89 -23.00 -10.62
C PHE A 152 -26.22 -23.00 -9.88
N ASP A 153 -27.31 -22.73 -10.59
CA ASP A 153 -28.66 -22.96 -10.11
C ASP A 153 -29.42 -23.82 -11.12
N PHE A 154 -29.88 -24.98 -10.67
CA PHE A 154 -30.68 -25.90 -11.48
C PHE A 154 -31.87 -26.45 -10.68
N THR A 155 -32.97 -26.61 -11.41
CA THR A 155 -34.18 -27.27 -10.95
C THR A 155 -34.39 -28.52 -11.79
N VAL A 156 -34.76 -29.62 -11.12
CA VAL A 156 -35.10 -30.87 -11.79
C VAL A 156 -36.55 -31.19 -11.49
N THR A 157 -37.34 -31.37 -12.55
CA THR A 157 -38.73 -31.85 -12.46
C THR A 157 -38.81 -33.21 -13.10
N ILE A 158 -39.21 -34.23 -12.35
CA ILE A 158 -39.47 -35.57 -12.90
C ILE A 158 -40.88 -35.60 -13.49
N ASN A 159 -40.97 -35.98 -14.77
CA ASN A 159 -42.22 -36.06 -15.51
C ASN A 159 -42.92 -37.40 -15.23
N ALA A 160 -44.24 -37.43 -15.39
CA ALA A 160 -45.05 -38.63 -15.13
C ALA A 160 -44.71 -39.82 -16.07
N ASP A 161 -44.07 -39.54 -17.21
CA ASP A 161 -43.58 -40.54 -18.18
C ASP A 161 -42.18 -41.09 -17.84
N GLY A 162 -41.58 -40.64 -16.73
CA GLY A 162 -40.25 -41.06 -16.28
C GLY A 162 -39.09 -40.26 -16.89
N THR A 163 -39.36 -39.28 -17.75
CA THR A 163 -38.34 -38.31 -18.18
C THR A 163 -38.11 -37.23 -17.11
N ALA A 164 -37.09 -36.39 -17.29
CA ALA A 164 -36.84 -35.24 -16.43
C ALA A 164 -36.69 -33.96 -17.24
N THR A 165 -37.22 -32.85 -16.74
CA THR A 165 -36.92 -31.50 -17.22
C THR A 165 -35.91 -30.86 -16.26
N ILE A 166 -34.76 -30.48 -16.80
CA ILE A 166 -33.72 -29.75 -16.08
C ILE A 166 -33.73 -28.32 -16.60
N ALA A 167 -33.97 -27.35 -15.72
CA ALA A 167 -33.97 -25.94 -16.06
C ALA A 167 -33.06 -25.20 -15.08
N GLY A 168 -32.24 -24.29 -15.57
CA GLY A 168 -31.28 -23.55 -14.77
C GLY A 168 -30.59 -22.48 -15.59
N SER A 169 -29.84 -21.63 -14.91
CA SER A 169 -28.89 -20.72 -15.55
C SER A 169 -27.48 -21.14 -15.16
N THR A 170 -26.58 -21.14 -16.13
CA THR A 170 -25.15 -21.35 -15.94
C THR A 170 -24.40 -20.19 -16.57
N GLU A 171 -23.16 -19.96 -16.15
CA GLU A 171 -22.27 -19.07 -16.89
C GLU A 171 -21.80 -19.72 -18.21
N PRO A 172 -21.38 -18.92 -19.21
CA PRO A 172 -20.83 -19.44 -20.45
C PRO A 172 -19.66 -20.40 -20.21
N GLY A 173 -19.68 -21.56 -20.86
CA GLY A 173 -18.62 -22.57 -20.74
C GLY A 173 -18.87 -23.66 -19.69
N ALA A 174 -19.96 -23.58 -18.92
CA ALA A 174 -20.40 -24.67 -18.06
C ALA A 174 -20.68 -25.97 -18.84
N THR A 175 -20.37 -27.11 -18.23
CA THR A 175 -20.71 -28.45 -18.74
C THR A 175 -21.76 -29.10 -17.84
N VAL A 176 -22.70 -29.83 -18.44
CA VAL A 176 -23.74 -30.59 -17.72
C VAL A 176 -23.61 -32.06 -18.08
N GLU A 177 -23.43 -32.91 -17.07
CA GLU A 177 -23.42 -34.37 -17.20
C GLU A 177 -24.57 -34.98 -16.42
N ILE A 178 -25.27 -35.94 -17.03
CA ILE A 178 -26.30 -36.75 -16.38
C ILE A 178 -25.82 -38.20 -16.46
N LEU A 179 -25.80 -38.92 -15.33
CA LEU A 179 -25.41 -40.33 -15.28
C LEU A 179 -26.62 -41.21 -14.94
N ASP A 180 -26.66 -42.42 -15.50
CA ASP A 180 -27.60 -43.46 -15.08
C ASP A 180 -27.15 -44.09 -13.75
N PRO A 181 -27.98 -44.95 -13.11
CA PRO A 181 -27.61 -45.61 -11.86
C PRO A 181 -26.37 -46.53 -11.95
N ALA A 182 -25.93 -46.89 -13.16
CA ALA A 182 -24.71 -47.66 -13.41
C ALA A 182 -23.48 -46.78 -13.69
N GLY A 183 -23.64 -45.44 -13.69
CA GLY A 183 -22.58 -44.47 -13.92
C GLY A 183 -22.30 -44.15 -15.40
N ASN A 184 -23.18 -44.55 -16.33
CA ASN A 184 -23.01 -44.23 -17.74
C ASN A 184 -23.66 -42.89 -18.09
N PRO A 185 -23.09 -42.09 -19.01
CA PRO A 185 -23.67 -40.83 -19.43
C PRO A 185 -25.01 -41.02 -20.16
N VAL A 186 -26.00 -40.23 -19.76
CA VAL A 186 -27.32 -40.10 -20.38
C VAL A 186 -27.27 -38.97 -21.40
N ALA A 187 -27.66 -39.25 -22.64
CA ALA A 187 -27.67 -38.26 -23.70
C ALA A 187 -28.68 -37.14 -23.39
N VAL A 188 -28.20 -35.90 -23.36
CA VAL A 188 -29.02 -34.69 -23.17
C VAL A 188 -28.98 -33.88 -24.46
N THR A 189 -30.13 -33.43 -24.96
CA THR A 189 -30.18 -32.47 -26.07
C THR A 189 -30.32 -31.08 -25.46
N VAL A 190 -29.23 -30.29 -25.47
CA VAL A 190 -29.28 -28.88 -25.10
C VAL A 190 -29.75 -28.11 -26.33
N ALA A 191 -30.97 -27.57 -26.29
CA ALA A 191 -31.41 -26.62 -27.32
C ALA A 191 -30.72 -25.26 -27.06
N PRO A 192 -30.28 -24.54 -28.11
CA PRO A 192 -29.64 -23.23 -27.97
C PRO A 192 -30.56 -22.19 -27.34
#